data_AF-A0AA35V982-F1
#
_entry.id   AF-A0AA35V982-F1
#
_cell.length_a   1.000
_cell.length_b   1.000
_cell.length_c   1.000
_cell.angle_alpha   90.00
_cell.angle_beta   90.00
_cell.angle_gamma   90.00
#
_symmetry.space_group_name_H-M   'P 1'
#
loop_
_entity.id
_entity.type
_entity.pdbx_description
1 polymer ?
#
loop_
_entity_poly.entity_id
_entity_poly.type
_entity_poly.pdbx_seq_one_letter_code
_entity_poly.pdbx_strand_id
1 'polypeptide(L)'
;MDSRKLILVSVTLVWCLGVVVQGFTYDDKEVETVESRSALFERWRSHHNMESISVEAKRKQYNNFLATLETVQASNKAKKSYKLGLNKFSGMSKEEFRSQYTGLKLPLFRQTDPEPFMYRNFTDIPPRIDWKANGALGRVRNQQGCGSCAQFAASEALDGLNFIKTKKLVEVSPKELLDCGNVGGCAGSFFTACFDYVAKNGGITTDKNYPYKPVQEPCNHQKEKDIVVEVHGYENIPAPGTEENLLKIISNQPASCGMYWNEEIASYKEGVYEGSCGPIPIHAVAVVGFDETPEGQKYWLIKNSWGPDWGDKGYMKLARGKGGEGHCGIAHWCAYPTFDDTGGSHKEKGPMNVVLEEINQRTQATSEANGLAPTDIKDCFERILGVRRGHIRGIGRKPPYRCVYLQMLQTILQDPACSAALEEWFRSLPPPNNEGDDDEDE
;
A
#
# COMPACT_ATOMS: atom_id res chain seq x y z
N MET A 1 -70.58 -12.29 -28.87
CA MET A 1 -69.50 -12.56 -27.92
C MET A 1 -68.54 -13.54 -28.56
N ASP A 2 -67.41 -13.04 -29.09
CA ASP A 2 -66.16 -13.81 -29.09
C ASP A 2 -65.00 -12.83 -29.31
N SER A 3 -64.24 -12.58 -28.25
CA SER A 3 -63.18 -11.57 -28.19
C SER A 3 -61.83 -12.26 -28.40
N ARG A 4 -61.26 -12.10 -29.59
CA ARG A 4 -59.89 -12.57 -29.89
C ARG A 4 -58.88 -11.73 -29.12
N LYS A 5 -58.10 -12.41 -28.27
CA LYS A 5 -57.08 -11.87 -27.38
C LYS A 5 -55.93 -11.24 -28.19
N LEU A 6 -55.69 -9.94 -28.00
CA LEU A 6 -54.42 -9.30 -28.33
C LEU A 6 -53.43 -9.61 -27.20
N ILE A 7 -52.32 -10.28 -27.52
CA ILE A 7 -51.17 -10.41 -26.61
C ILE A 7 -50.32 -9.15 -26.78
N LEU A 8 -50.33 -8.28 -25.78
CA LEU A 8 -49.47 -7.10 -25.71
C LEU A 8 -48.08 -7.56 -25.24
N VAL A 9 -47.10 -7.66 -26.14
CA VAL A 9 -45.70 -7.87 -25.77
C VAL A 9 -45.13 -6.51 -25.37
N SER A 10 -45.05 -6.24 -24.07
CA SER A 10 -44.36 -5.06 -23.54
C SER A 10 -42.85 -5.24 -23.71
N VAL A 11 -42.27 -4.57 -24.71
CA VAL A 11 -40.82 -4.42 -24.82
C VAL A 11 -40.39 -3.38 -23.80
N THR A 12 -40.06 -3.81 -22.58
CA THR A 12 -39.35 -2.98 -21.62
C THR A 12 -37.89 -2.94 -22.02
N LEU A 13 -37.53 -1.91 -22.78
CA LEU A 13 -36.13 -1.48 -22.96
C LEU A 13 -35.60 -1.04 -21.61
N VAL A 14 -35.03 -1.99 -20.86
CA VAL A 14 -34.21 -1.68 -19.69
C VAL A 14 -32.95 -1.02 -20.22
N TRP A 15 -32.95 0.32 -20.26
CA TRP A 15 -31.72 1.09 -20.32
C TRP A 15 -30.95 0.81 -19.02
N CYS A 16 -30.09 -0.21 -19.05
CA CYS A 16 -28.97 -0.30 -18.12
C CYS A 16 -28.02 0.86 -18.45
N LEU A 17 -28.39 2.07 -18.03
CA LEU A 17 -27.41 3.13 -17.78
C LEU A 17 -26.59 2.62 -16.60
N GLY A 18 -25.56 1.82 -16.90
CA GLY A 18 -24.42 1.74 -16.01
C GLY A 18 -24.02 3.18 -15.76
N VAL A 19 -24.13 3.63 -14.51
CA VAL A 19 -23.62 4.94 -14.11
C VAL A 19 -22.15 4.90 -14.45
N VAL A 20 -21.78 5.48 -15.60
CA VAL A 20 -20.39 5.76 -15.91
C VAL A 20 -20.02 6.78 -14.85
N VAL A 21 -19.26 6.35 -13.84
CA VAL A 21 -18.68 7.27 -12.89
C VAL A 21 -17.68 8.09 -13.69
N GLN A 22 -18.16 9.20 -14.26
CA GLN A 22 -17.32 10.15 -14.97
C GLN A 22 -16.50 10.87 -13.91
N GLY A 23 -15.17 10.77 -14.00
CA GLY A 23 -14.28 11.52 -13.13
C GLY A 23 -14.54 13.03 -13.23
N PHE A 24 -14.24 13.75 -12.16
CA PHE A 24 -14.42 15.20 -12.12
C PHE A 24 -13.59 15.90 -13.20
N THR A 25 -14.21 16.83 -13.92
CA THR A 25 -13.59 17.61 -15.00
C THR A 25 -13.89 19.09 -14.85
N TYR A 26 -13.01 19.92 -15.37
CA TYR A 26 -13.13 21.37 -15.34
C TYR A 26 -12.55 21.98 -16.61
N ASP A 27 -13.05 23.14 -16.98
CA ASP A 27 -12.58 23.93 -18.11
C ASP A 27 -11.60 25.02 -17.68
N ASP A 28 -10.76 25.49 -18.61
CA ASP A 28 -9.76 26.55 -18.35
C ASP A 28 -10.39 27.83 -17.78
N LYS A 29 -11.63 28.15 -18.17
CA LYS A 29 -12.37 29.32 -17.65
C LYS A 29 -12.71 29.21 -16.17
N GLU A 30 -12.86 28.00 -15.63
CA GLU A 30 -13.22 27.79 -14.23
C GLU A 30 -12.03 28.05 -13.29
N VAL A 31 -10.82 28.21 -13.82
CA VAL A 31 -9.58 28.36 -13.05
C VAL A 31 -8.91 29.72 -13.22
N GLU A 32 -9.52 30.64 -13.99
CA GLU A 32 -8.97 31.95 -14.33
C GLU A 32 -9.05 32.97 -13.18
N THR A 33 -10.16 33.01 -12.43
CA THR A 33 -10.37 34.03 -11.38
C THR A 33 -10.48 33.41 -9.98
N VAL A 34 -10.52 34.26 -8.95
CA VAL A 34 -10.74 33.81 -7.57
C VAL A 34 -12.17 33.28 -7.41
N GLU A 35 -13.13 33.96 -8.00
CA GLU A 35 -14.55 33.62 -7.97
C GLU A 35 -14.82 32.30 -8.71
N SER A 36 -14.21 32.11 -9.89
CA SER A 36 -14.38 30.87 -10.66
C SER A 36 -13.80 29.66 -9.93
N ARG A 37 -12.62 29.80 -9.31
CA ARG A 37 -11.99 28.74 -8.50
C ARG A 37 -12.80 28.39 -7.25
N SER A 38 -13.42 29.39 -6.62
CA SER A 38 -14.33 29.16 -5.49
C SER A 38 -15.58 28.38 -5.93
N ALA A 39 -16.17 28.73 -7.07
CA ALA A 39 -17.30 27.99 -7.64
C ALA A 39 -16.90 26.56 -8.03
N LEU A 40 -15.71 26.37 -8.61
CA LEU A 40 -15.17 25.07 -8.97
C LEU A 40 -15.01 24.17 -7.72
N PHE A 41 -14.52 24.73 -6.62
CA PHE A 41 -14.39 24.01 -5.36
C PHE A 41 -15.74 23.53 -4.82
N GLU A 42 -16.78 24.37 -4.82
CA GLU A 42 -18.11 23.94 -4.39
C GLU A 42 -18.68 22.84 -5.30
N ARG A 43 -18.44 22.94 -6.61
CA ARG A 43 -18.82 21.89 -7.58
C ARG A 43 -18.08 20.58 -7.32
N TRP A 44 -16.78 20.64 -7.01
CA TRP A 44 -15.97 19.49 -6.61
C TRP A 44 -16.50 18.84 -5.33
N ARG A 45 -16.79 19.64 -4.30
CA ARG A 45 -17.38 19.12 -3.04
C ARG A 45 -18.71 18.43 -3.29
N SER A 46 -19.58 19.04 -4.09
CA SER A 46 -20.87 18.47 -4.44
C SER A 46 -20.73 17.16 -5.25
N HIS A 47 -19.84 17.13 -6.24
CA HIS A 47 -19.62 15.94 -7.08
C HIS A 47 -19.13 14.74 -6.27
N HIS A 48 -18.24 14.96 -5.30
CA HIS A 48 -17.71 13.89 -4.44
C HIS A 48 -18.55 13.64 -3.17
N ASN A 49 -19.74 14.25 -3.05
CA ASN A 49 -20.61 14.14 -1.88
C ASN A 49 -19.88 14.44 -0.55
N MET A 50 -19.04 15.48 -0.55
CA MET A 50 -18.28 15.87 0.63
C MET A 50 -19.21 16.32 1.75
N GLU A 51 -18.98 15.80 2.95
CA GLU A 51 -19.79 16.11 4.13
C GLU A 51 -19.75 17.60 4.51
N SER A 52 -20.77 18.04 5.24
CA SER A 52 -20.77 19.37 5.84
C SER A 52 -19.71 19.43 6.94
N ILE A 53 -18.87 20.47 6.90
CA ILE A 53 -17.77 20.68 7.84
C ILE A 53 -17.77 22.13 8.32
N SER A 54 -17.04 22.41 9.40
CA SER A 54 -16.93 23.78 9.93
C SER A 54 -16.37 24.75 8.89
N VAL A 55 -16.68 26.03 9.03
CA VAL A 55 -16.17 27.10 8.14
C VAL A 55 -14.63 27.06 8.09
N GLU A 56 -13.99 26.82 9.22
CA GLU A 56 -12.53 26.72 9.29
C GLU A 56 -11.98 25.49 8.56
N ALA A 57 -12.59 24.31 8.74
CA ALA A 57 -12.21 23.09 8.03
C ALA A 57 -12.42 23.25 6.52
N LYS A 58 -13.53 23.88 6.10
CA LYS A 58 -13.82 24.18 4.70
C LYS A 58 -12.78 25.12 4.09
N ARG A 59 -12.32 26.12 4.83
CA ARG A 59 -11.23 27.02 4.39
C ARG A 59 -9.92 26.26 4.20
N LYS A 60 -9.56 25.34 5.12
CA LYS A 60 -8.38 24.48 4.98
C LYS A 60 -8.50 23.57 3.75
N GLN A 61 -9.65 22.92 3.59
CA GLN A 61 -9.95 22.06 2.43
C GLN A 61 -9.87 22.84 1.10
N TYR A 62 -10.32 24.09 1.08
CA TYR A 62 -10.21 24.96 -0.10
C TYR A 62 -8.75 25.27 -0.46
N ASN A 63 -7.92 25.60 0.54
CA ASN A 63 -6.50 25.87 0.30
C ASN A 63 -5.77 24.63 -0.23
N ASN A 64 -6.03 23.45 0.34
CA ASN A 64 -5.49 22.18 -0.15
C ASN A 64 -5.96 21.88 -1.59
N PHE A 65 -7.24 22.17 -1.88
CA PHE A 65 -7.81 22.05 -3.21
C PHE A 65 -7.11 22.94 -4.24
N LEU A 66 -6.84 24.19 -3.90
CA LEU A 66 -6.09 25.09 -4.77
C LEU A 66 -4.66 24.60 -5.02
N ALA A 67 -3.95 24.13 -3.99
CA ALA A 67 -2.60 23.57 -4.14
C ALA A 67 -2.58 22.31 -5.04
N THR A 68 -3.59 21.45 -4.89
CA THR A 68 -3.76 20.28 -5.76
C THR A 68 -4.06 20.69 -7.19
N LEU A 69 -4.95 21.67 -7.39
CA LEU A 69 -5.30 22.20 -8.70
C LEU A 69 -4.06 22.75 -9.42
N GLU A 70 -3.23 23.53 -8.73
CA GLU A 70 -1.97 24.05 -9.28
C GLU A 70 -1.03 22.92 -9.72
N THR A 71 -0.89 21.88 -8.88
CA THR A 71 -0.10 20.68 -9.20
C THR A 71 -0.63 19.96 -10.45
N VAL A 72 -1.95 19.78 -10.53
CA VAL A 72 -2.61 19.15 -11.69
C VAL A 72 -2.38 19.97 -12.96
N GLN A 73 -2.55 21.28 -12.91
CA GLN A 73 -2.34 22.16 -14.08
C GLN A 73 -0.88 22.15 -14.54
N ALA A 74 0.06 22.28 -13.60
CA ALA A 74 1.49 22.28 -13.91
C ALA A 74 1.92 20.95 -14.55
N SER A 75 1.51 19.81 -13.96
CA SER A 75 1.85 18.48 -14.47
C SER A 75 1.23 18.22 -15.85
N ASN A 76 -0.05 18.59 -16.03
CA ASN A 76 -0.75 18.36 -17.31
C ASN A 76 -0.24 19.26 -18.45
N LYS A 77 0.25 20.47 -18.12
CA LYS A 77 0.92 21.39 -19.08
C LYS A 77 2.29 20.89 -19.51
N ALA A 78 3.00 20.16 -18.65
CA ALA A 78 4.32 19.58 -18.96
C ALA A 78 4.29 18.42 -19.97
N LYS A 79 3.11 18.01 -20.48
CA LYS A 79 2.94 16.97 -21.50
C LYS A 79 3.65 15.64 -21.15
N LYS A 80 3.62 15.25 -19.87
CA LYS A 80 4.13 13.96 -19.38
C LYS A 80 3.34 12.78 -19.98
N SER A 81 3.87 11.56 -19.87
CA SER A 81 3.21 10.31 -20.30
C SER A 81 1.97 9.93 -19.47
N TYR A 82 1.66 10.72 -18.45
CA TYR A 82 0.51 10.54 -17.56
C TYR A 82 -0.22 11.86 -17.35
N LYS A 83 -1.47 11.75 -16.90
CA LYS A 83 -2.32 12.89 -16.53
C LYS A 83 -2.71 12.78 -15.07
N LEU A 84 -2.77 13.95 -14.44
CA LEU A 84 -3.35 14.12 -13.12
C LEU A 84 -4.77 14.67 -13.26
N GLY A 85 -5.59 14.44 -12.25
CA GLY A 85 -6.95 14.96 -12.18
C GLY A 85 -7.33 15.34 -10.76
N LEU A 86 -8.34 16.21 -10.65
CA LEU A 86 -8.99 16.44 -9.38
C LEU A 86 -9.87 15.23 -9.07
N ASN A 87 -9.72 14.66 -7.88
CA ASN A 87 -10.48 13.51 -7.41
C ASN A 87 -10.91 13.74 -5.95
N LYS A 88 -11.50 12.74 -5.29
CA LYS A 88 -11.97 12.86 -3.90
C LYS A 88 -10.89 13.24 -2.89
N PHE A 89 -9.61 13.13 -3.23
CA PHE A 89 -8.48 13.49 -2.37
C PHE A 89 -8.01 14.92 -2.52
N SER A 90 -8.50 15.66 -3.53
CA SER A 90 -7.93 16.98 -3.88
C SER A 90 -8.05 18.04 -2.78
N GLY A 91 -8.96 17.87 -1.82
CA GLY A 91 -9.06 18.77 -0.65
C GLY A 91 -8.27 18.32 0.59
N MET A 92 -7.55 17.20 0.55
CA MET A 92 -6.80 16.68 1.70
C MET A 92 -5.39 17.23 1.77
N SER A 93 -4.86 17.43 2.97
CA SER A 93 -3.43 17.71 3.14
C SER A 93 -2.59 16.46 2.91
N LYS A 94 -1.29 16.66 2.73
CA LYS A 94 -0.31 15.56 2.62
C LYS A 94 -0.34 14.67 3.86
N GLU A 95 -0.41 15.25 5.04
CA GLU A 95 -0.41 14.56 6.34
C GLU A 95 -1.71 13.79 6.57
N GLU A 96 -2.84 14.39 6.22
CA GLU A 96 -4.15 13.73 6.27
C GLU A 96 -4.16 12.51 5.34
N PHE A 97 -3.71 12.67 4.10
CA PHE A 97 -3.65 11.55 3.16
C PHE A 97 -2.71 10.45 3.67
N ARG A 98 -1.49 10.82 4.07
CA ARG A 98 -0.49 9.86 4.54
C ARG A 98 -0.99 9.07 5.76
N SER A 99 -1.63 9.72 6.72
CA SER A 99 -2.13 9.05 7.93
C SER A 99 -3.32 8.12 7.67
N GLN A 100 -4.13 8.40 6.64
CA GLN A 100 -5.39 7.68 6.40
C GLN A 100 -5.33 6.65 5.26
N TYR A 101 -4.56 6.93 4.20
CA TYR A 101 -4.60 6.16 2.95
C TYR A 101 -3.30 5.43 2.63
N THR A 102 -2.27 5.62 3.44
CA THR A 102 -1.02 4.84 3.44
C THR A 102 -0.91 4.03 4.74
N GLY A 103 0.11 3.20 4.91
CA GLY A 103 0.23 2.37 6.12
C GLY A 103 1.10 1.14 5.97
N LEU A 104 1.90 1.05 4.91
CA LEU A 104 2.89 -0.01 4.81
C LEU A 104 4.00 0.24 5.82
N LYS A 105 4.21 -0.72 6.71
CA LYS A 105 5.34 -0.75 7.63
C LYS A 105 6.35 -1.76 7.13
N LEU A 106 7.52 -1.29 6.71
CA LEU A 106 8.60 -2.17 6.29
C LEU A 106 9.26 -2.81 7.53
N PRO A 107 9.67 -4.09 7.47
CA PRO A 107 10.42 -4.70 8.55
C PRO A 107 11.79 -4.02 8.70
N LEU A 108 12.26 -3.89 9.95
CA LEU A 108 13.57 -3.27 10.27
C LEU A 108 14.74 -4.00 9.60
N PHE A 109 14.62 -5.32 9.46
CA PHE A 109 15.60 -6.16 8.80
C PHE A 109 14.95 -6.88 7.63
N ARG A 110 15.55 -6.73 6.46
CA ARG A 110 15.29 -7.63 5.35
C ARG A 110 16.02 -8.93 5.62
N GLN A 111 15.32 -10.07 5.60
CA GLN A 111 16.01 -11.35 5.58
C GLN A 111 16.90 -11.41 4.33
N THR A 112 18.21 -11.57 4.55
CA THR A 112 19.23 -11.66 3.49
C THR A 112 19.68 -13.09 3.25
N ASP A 113 19.24 -14.04 4.09
CA ASP A 113 19.45 -15.45 3.84
C ASP A 113 18.75 -15.84 2.53
N PRO A 114 19.27 -16.82 1.77
CA PRO A 114 18.66 -17.25 0.53
C PRO A 114 17.33 -17.95 0.84
N GLU A 115 16.28 -17.16 0.95
CA GLU A 115 14.92 -17.65 1.03
C GLU A 115 14.61 -18.50 -0.22
N PRO A 116 13.79 -19.54 -0.08
CA PRO A 116 13.19 -20.18 -1.23
C PRO A 116 12.54 -19.10 -2.11
N PHE A 117 12.78 -19.23 -3.41
CA PHE A 117 12.18 -18.39 -4.44
C PHE A 117 11.79 -19.36 -5.53
N MET A 118 10.56 -19.83 -5.48
CA MET A 118 10.04 -20.89 -6.33
C MET A 118 10.18 -20.54 -7.82
N TYR A 119 10.18 -19.24 -8.14
CA TYR A 119 10.31 -18.75 -9.51
C TYR A 119 11.75 -18.45 -9.93
N ARG A 120 12.78 -18.81 -9.15
CA ARG A 120 14.20 -18.50 -9.45
C ARG A 120 14.63 -18.90 -10.86
N ASN A 121 14.21 -20.10 -11.29
CA ASN A 121 14.54 -20.69 -12.58
C ASN A 121 13.44 -20.48 -13.64
N PHE A 122 12.43 -19.66 -13.36
CA PHE A 122 11.39 -19.35 -14.33
C PHE A 122 11.96 -18.46 -15.44
N THR A 123 11.87 -18.94 -16.68
CA THR A 123 12.46 -18.28 -17.87
C THR A 123 11.41 -17.91 -18.92
N ASP A 124 10.25 -18.55 -18.89
CA ASP A 124 9.15 -18.35 -19.85
C ASP A 124 8.31 -17.10 -19.52
N ILE A 125 8.95 -15.93 -19.46
CA ILE A 125 8.29 -14.65 -19.21
C ILE A 125 7.54 -14.22 -20.48
N PRO A 126 6.19 -14.14 -20.47
CA PRO A 126 5.44 -13.66 -21.62
C PRO A 126 5.69 -12.16 -21.87
N PRO A 127 5.41 -11.65 -23.08
CA PRO A 127 5.61 -10.24 -23.39
C PRO A 127 4.67 -9.31 -22.61
N ARG A 128 3.49 -9.81 -22.23
CA ARG A 128 2.46 -9.10 -21.47
C ARG A 128 1.62 -10.06 -20.64
N ILE A 129 1.11 -9.58 -19.51
CA ILE A 129 0.11 -10.25 -18.67
C ILE A 129 -0.87 -9.23 -18.13
N ASP A 130 -2.14 -9.63 -18.11
CA ASP A 130 -3.18 -8.96 -17.36
C ASP A 130 -4.03 -10.00 -16.59
N TRP A 131 -3.77 -10.13 -15.28
CA TRP A 131 -4.55 -11.03 -14.43
C TRP A 131 -6.01 -10.61 -14.29
N LYS A 132 -6.33 -9.33 -14.53
CA LYS A 132 -7.72 -8.84 -14.61
C LYS A 132 -8.43 -9.46 -15.81
N ALA A 133 -7.82 -9.39 -17.00
CA ALA A 133 -8.37 -9.95 -18.22
C ALA A 133 -8.50 -11.48 -18.15
N ASN A 134 -7.62 -12.13 -17.38
CA ASN A 134 -7.66 -13.57 -17.13
C ASN A 134 -8.75 -14.00 -16.13
N GLY A 135 -9.48 -13.06 -15.51
CA GLY A 135 -10.54 -13.33 -14.54
C GLY A 135 -10.07 -13.55 -13.10
N ALA A 136 -8.79 -13.32 -12.81
CA ALA A 136 -8.18 -13.58 -11.51
C ALA A 136 -8.34 -12.44 -10.49
N LEU A 137 -9.03 -11.35 -10.85
CA LEU A 137 -9.19 -10.20 -9.96
C LEU A 137 -10.66 -9.86 -9.72
N GLY A 138 -10.99 -9.61 -8.46
CA GLY A 138 -12.28 -9.07 -8.03
C GLY A 138 -12.48 -7.60 -8.36
N ARG A 139 -13.51 -7.00 -7.76
CA ARG A 139 -13.80 -5.56 -7.91
C ARG A 139 -12.68 -4.73 -7.30
N VAL A 140 -12.58 -3.46 -7.70
CA VAL A 140 -11.68 -2.52 -7.01
C VAL A 140 -12.29 -2.19 -5.65
N ARG A 141 -11.55 -2.51 -4.59
CA ARG A 141 -11.95 -2.25 -3.21
C ARG A 141 -11.50 -0.84 -2.75
N ASN A 142 -12.04 -0.38 -1.63
CA ASN A 142 -11.71 0.93 -1.05
C ASN A 142 -11.42 0.78 0.45
N GLN A 143 -10.18 1.04 0.86
CA GLN A 143 -9.72 0.99 2.26
C GLN A 143 -10.25 2.16 3.10
N GLN A 144 -10.74 3.22 2.46
CA GLN A 144 -11.20 4.44 3.10
C GLN A 144 -10.13 5.02 4.05
N GLY A 145 -10.52 5.71 5.13
CA GLY A 145 -9.59 6.37 6.05
C GLY A 145 -8.95 5.44 7.08
N CYS A 146 -8.37 4.32 6.66
CA CYS A 146 -7.66 3.36 7.51
C CYS A 146 -6.38 2.89 6.82
N GLY A 147 -5.25 2.88 7.55
CA GLY A 147 -3.94 2.46 7.05
C GLY A 147 -3.78 0.96 6.80
N SER A 148 -4.78 0.35 6.19
CA SER A 148 -4.90 -1.10 5.97
C SER A 148 -4.50 -1.55 4.56
N CYS A 149 -3.74 -0.73 3.84
CA CYS A 149 -3.30 -1.03 2.47
C CYS A 149 -2.61 -2.40 2.34
N ALA A 150 -1.89 -2.85 3.36
CA ALA A 150 -1.24 -4.16 3.39
C ALA A 150 -2.26 -5.33 3.39
N GLN A 151 -3.34 -5.20 4.16
CA GLN A 151 -4.43 -6.18 4.20
C GLN A 151 -5.13 -6.25 2.84
N PHE A 152 -5.40 -5.11 2.20
CA PHE A 152 -5.98 -5.09 0.86
C PHE A 152 -5.03 -5.71 -0.17
N ALA A 153 -3.75 -5.31 -0.20
CA ALA A 153 -2.77 -5.87 -1.11
C ALA A 153 -2.62 -7.39 -0.95
N ALA A 154 -2.67 -7.89 0.29
CA ALA A 154 -2.63 -9.33 0.58
C ALA A 154 -3.91 -10.03 0.08
N SER A 155 -5.10 -9.46 0.34
CA SER A 155 -6.36 -10.01 -0.17
C SER A 155 -6.37 -10.10 -1.69
N GLU A 156 -5.87 -9.09 -2.42
CA GLU A 156 -5.79 -9.15 -3.88
C GLU A 156 -4.86 -10.26 -4.40
N ALA A 157 -3.75 -10.51 -3.70
CA ALA A 157 -2.84 -11.61 -4.05
C ALA A 157 -3.45 -12.99 -3.74
N LEU A 158 -4.20 -13.11 -2.63
CA LEU A 158 -4.94 -14.32 -2.26
C LEU A 158 -6.06 -14.64 -3.25
N ASP A 159 -6.86 -13.63 -3.64
CA ASP A 159 -7.93 -13.77 -4.64
C ASP A 159 -7.35 -14.32 -5.96
N GLY A 160 -6.25 -13.72 -6.43
CA GLY A 160 -5.58 -14.09 -7.67
C GLY A 160 -5.01 -15.49 -7.63
N LEU A 161 -4.28 -15.82 -6.56
CA LEU A 161 -3.71 -17.15 -6.39
C LEU A 161 -4.80 -18.23 -6.30
N ASN A 162 -5.87 -17.98 -5.54
CA ASN A 162 -7.01 -18.88 -5.45
C ASN A 162 -7.66 -19.12 -6.83
N PHE A 163 -7.88 -18.07 -7.62
CA PHE A 163 -8.41 -18.22 -8.98
C PHE A 163 -7.46 -19.06 -9.86
N ILE A 164 -6.15 -18.85 -9.76
CA ILE A 164 -5.17 -19.59 -10.56
C ILE A 164 -5.27 -21.09 -10.30
N LYS A 165 -5.40 -21.51 -9.04
CA LYS A 165 -5.50 -22.93 -8.66
C LYS A 165 -6.89 -23.52 -8.89
N THR A 166 -7.95 -22.80 -8.52
CA THR A 166 -9.32 -23.38 -8.47
C THR A 166 -10.18 -23.03 -9.67
N LYS A 167 -9.76 -22.03 -10.47
CA LYS A 167 -10.55 -21.38 -11.53
C LYS A 167 -11.85 -20.74 -11.03
N LYS A 168 -11.97 -20.50 -9.73
CA LYS A 168 -13.10 -19.82 -9.10
C LYS A 168 -12.59 -18.54 -8.43
N LEU A 169 -13.16 -17.41 -8.83
CA LEU A 169 -12.84 -16.14 -8.20
C LEU A 169 -13.57 -16.06 -6.87
N VAL A 170 -12.80 -15.89 -5.80
CA VAL A 170 -13.29 -15.69 -4.43
C VAL A 170 -12.64 -14.42 -3.92
N GLU A 171 -13.45 -13.44 -3.52
CA GLU A 171 -12.98 -12.21 -2.90
C GLU A 171 -12.86 -12.43 -1.39
N VAL A 172 -11.64 -12.62 -0.88
CA VAL A 172 -11.37 -12.81 0.55
C VAL A 172 -11.50 -11.51 1.34
N SER A 173 -11.72 -11.60 2.66
CA SER A 173 -12.01 -10.45 3.51
C SER A 173 -10.76 -9.71 4.02
N PRO A 174 -10.52 -8.45 3.61
CA PRO A 174 -9.52 -7.61 4.27
C PRO A 174 -9.91 -7.26 5.72
N LYS A 175 -11.20 -7.38 6.08
CA LYS A 175 -11.70 -7.09 7.43
C LYS A 175 -11.30 -8.16 8.43
N GLU A 176 -11.35 -9.42 8.03
CA GLU A 176 -10.86 -10.51 8.87
C GLU A 176 -9.37 -10.34 9.15
N LEU A 177 -8.56 -10.01 8.13
CA LEU A 177 -7.15 -9.67 8.32
C LEU A 177 -6.97 -8.50 9.31
N LEU A 178 -7.82 -7.47 9.21
CA LEU A 178 -7.78 -6.30 10.08
C LEU A 178 -8.12 -6.62 11.54
N ASP A 179 -9.18 -7.38 11.78
CA ASP A 179 -9.73 -7.64 13.12
C ASP A 179 -9.05 -8.83 13.82
N CYS A 180 -8.80 -9.91 13.08
CA CYS A 180 -8.37 -11.20 13.61
C CYS A 180 -6.87 -11.46 13.44
N GLY A 181 -6.25 -10.85 12.41
CA GLY A 181 -4.85 -11.15 12.06
C GLY A 181 -3.80 -10.69 13.06
N ASN A 182 -4.17 -9.85 14.03
CA ASN A 182 -3.22 -9.14 14.91
C ASN A 182 -2.06 -8.45 14.15
N VAL A 183 -2.35 -7.99 12.92
CA VAL A 183 -1.35 -7.47 11.99
C VAL A 183 -1.16 -5.96 12.07
N GLY A 184 -1.54 -5.30 13.17
CA GLY A 184 -1.34 -3.85 13.36
C GLY A 184 -2.51 -2.94 12.96
N GLY A 185 -3.64 -3.50 12.49
CA GLY A 185 -4.87 -2.74 12.32
C GLY A 185 -4.76 -1.57 11.33
N CYS A 186 -5.44 -0.46 11.65
CA CYS A 186 -5.37 0.79 10.88
C CYS A 186 -4.06 1.57 11.09
N ALA A 187 -3.23 1.18 12.06
CA ALA A 187 -1.93 1.81 12.27
C ALA A 187 -0.89 1.37 11.23
N GLY A 188 -1.21 0.35 10.42
CA GLY A 188 -0.33 -0.14 9.36
C GLY A 188 0.33 -1.47 9.67
N SER A 189 0.71 -2.17 8.60
CA SER A 189 1.26 -3.53 8.62
C SER A 189 2.25 -3.77 7.48
N PHE A 190 2.92 -4.91 7.54
CA PHE A 190 3.58 -5.52 6.38
C PHE A 190 2.70 -6.66 5.84
N PHE A 191 2.52 -6.74 4.52
CA PHE A 191 1.58 -7.69 3.91
C PHE A 191 1.91 -9.17 4.16
N THR A 192 3.16 -9.52 4.50
CA THR A 192 3.50 -10.92 4.85
C THR A 192 2.87 -11.38 6.15
N ALA A 193 2.63 -10.49 7.11
CA ALA A 193 1.91 -10.82 8.34
C ALA A 193 0.48 -11.29 8.05
N CYS A 194 -0.12 -10.77 6.97
CA CYS A 194 -1.44 -11.20 6.53
C CYS A 194 -1.40 -12.63 5.97
N PHE A 195 -0.43 -12.97 5.12
CA PHE A 195 -0.29 -14.33 4.60
C PHE A 195 0.05 -15.34 5.71
N ASP A 196 0.91 -14.97 6.64
CA ASP A 196 1.25 -15.77 7.83
C ASP A 196 0.02 -16.07 8.69
N TYR A 197 -0.84 -15.06 8.93
CA TYR A 197 -2.11 -15.27 9.61
C TYR A 197 -3.00 -16.27 8.86
N VAL A 198 -3.22 -16.09 7.55
CA VAL A 198 -4.10 -16.99 6.78
C VAL A 198 -3.58 -18.42 6.83
N ALA A 199 -2.27 -18.63 6.71
CA ALA A 199 -1.67 -19.96 6.81
C ALA A 199 -1.88 -20.59 8.20
N LYS A 200 -1.66 -19.83 9.29
CA LYS A 200 -1.81 -20.32 10.66
C LYS A 200 -3.26 -20.52 11.09
N ASN A 201 -4.17 -19.69 10.59
CA ASN A 201 -5.60 -19.78 10.87
C ASN A 201 -6.25 -20.96 10.16
N GLY A 202 -5.55 -21.57 9.20
CA GLY A 202 -6.10 -22.61 8.33
C GLY A 202 -7.00 -22.03 7.23
N GLY A 203 -6.85 -20.75 6.92
CA GLY A 203 -7.53 -20.07 5.82
C GLY A 203 -8.17 -18.73 6.20
N ILE A 204 -9.02 -18.23 5.31
CA ILE A 204 -9.71 -16.93 5.41
C ILE A 204 -11.13 -17.02 4.84
N THR A 205 -12.05 -16.21 5.36
CA THR A 205 -13.43 -16.07 4.86
C THR A 205 -13.57 -15.07 3.69
N THR A 206 -14.77 -14.99 3.13
CA THR A 206 -15.10 -14.05 2.05
C THR A 206 -15.35 -12.63 2.57
N ASP A 207 -15.05 -11.63 1.74
CA ASP A 207 -15.42 -10.22 1.97
C ASP A 207 -16.95 -10.03 2.07
N LYS A 208 -17.73 -10.94 1.47
CA LYS A 208 -19.20 -10.93 1.61
C LYS A 208 -19.64 -11.35 3.01
N ASN A 209 -19.02 -12.39 3.58
CA ASN A 209 -19.33 -12.89 4.92
C ASN A 209 -18.83 -11.93 6.01
N TYR A 210 -17.64 -11.36 5.80
CA TYR A 210 -17.01 -10.40 6.71
C TYR A 210 -16.70 -9.06 6.00
N PRO A 211 -17.71 -8.19 5.80
CA PRO A 211 -17.54 -6.95 5.06
C PRO A 211 -16.64 -5.93 5.73
N TYR A 212 -15.88 -5.21 4.91
CA TYR A 212 -14.96 -4.18 5.37
C TYR A 212 -15.64 -2.97 6.04
N LYS A 213 -15.03 -2.54 7.16
CA LYS A 213 -15.21 -1.22 7.77
C LYS A 213 -13.82 -0.65 8.09
N PRO A 214 -13.59 0.67 7.98
CA PRO A 214 -12.28 1.29 8.17
C PRO A 214 -11.92 1.49 9.65
N VAL A 215 -12.12 0.45 10.46
CA VAL A 215 -11.82 0.45 11.89
C VAL A 215 -11.56 -0.99 12.32
N GLN A 216 -10.53 -1.18 13.14
CA GLN A 216 -10.27 -2.46 13.77
C GLN A 216 -11.30 -2.68 14.88
N GLU A 217 -12.04 -3.78 14.78
CA GLU A 217 -13.00 -4.25 15.77
C GLU A 217 -12.49 -5.58 16.38
N PRO A 218 -13.03 -6.03 17.52
CA PRO A 218 -12.74 -7.37 18.02
C PRO A 218 -13.07 -8.45 16.97
N CYS A 219 -12.21 -9.46 16.87
CA CYS A 219 -12.39 -10.55 15.91
C CYS A 219 -13.75 -11.23 16.05
N ASN A 220 -14.48 -11.33 14.94
CA ASN A 220 -15.73 -12.10 14.88
C ASN A 220 -15.44 -13.56 14.53
N HIS A 221 -15.17 -14.37 15.57
CA HIS A 221 -14.88 -15.80 15.44
C HIS A 221 -16.02 -16.65 14.85
N GLN A 222 -17.24 -16.13 14.74
CA GLN A 222 -18.32 -16.86 14.05
C GLN A 222 -18.17 -16.75 12.53
N LYS A 223 -17.75 -15.57 12.04
CA LYS A 223 -17.53 -15.31 10.62
C LYS A 223 -16.21 -15.88 10.13
N GLU A 224 -15.15 -15.72 10.92
CA GLU A 224 -13.79 -16.24 10.65
C GLU A 224 -13.78 -17.75 10.36
N LYS A 225 -14.66 -18.53 11.00
CA LYS A 225 -14.74 -20.00 10.82
C LYS A 225 -15.27 -20.46 9.46
N ASP A 226 -15.84 -19.57 8.65
CA ASP A 226 -16.31 -19.87 7.30
C ASP A 226 -15.15 -19.78 6.29
N ILE A 227 -14.22 -20.73 6.37
CA ILE A 227 -13.01 -20.77 5.57
C ILE A 227 -13.33 -21.08 4.11
N VAL A 228 -12.82 -20.26 3.19
CA VAL A 228 -13.03 -20.42 1.73
C VAL A 228 -11.74 -20.45 0.91
N VAL A 229 -10.65 -19.89 1.43
CA VAL A 229 -9.34 -19.86 0.78
C VAL A 229 -8.28 -20.20 1.80
N GLU A 230 -7.39 -21.12 1.44
CA GLU A 230 -6.30 -21.60 2.28
C GLU A 230 -4.97 -21.35 1.55
N VAL A 231 -3.91 -21.08 2.30
CA VAL A 231 -2.54 -21.00 1.79
C VAL A 231 -1.61 -21.65 2.80
N HIS A 232 -0.48 -22.18 2.35
CA HIS A 232 0.47 -22.87 3.22
C HIS A 232 1.55 -21.92 3.74
N GLY A 233 1.78 -20.81 3.04
CA GLY A 233 2.75 -19.81 3.43
C GLY A 233 2.84 -18.69 2.41
N TYR A 234 4.01 -18.09 2.34
CA TYR A 234 4.35 -17.04 1.40
C TYR A 234 5.84 -17.08 1.09
N GLU A 235 6.23 -16.47 -0.01
CA GLU A 235 7.64 -16.19 -0.31
C GLU A 235 7.83 -14.68 -0.51
N ASN A 236 9.01 -14.19 -0.10
CA ASN A 236 9.43 -12.83 -0.37
C ASN A 236 10.17 -12.75 -1.71
N ILE A 237 10.10 -11.61 -2.37
CA ILE A 237 11.02 -11.32 -3.46
C ILE A 237 12.47 -11.33 -2.92
N PRO A 238 13.41 -12.05 -3.56
CA PRO A 238 14.79 -12.16 -3.09
C PRO A 238 15.44 -10.80 -2.86
N ALA A 239 16.37 -10.72 -1.90
CA ALA A 239 17.19 -9.54 -1.67
C ALA A 239 18.48 -9.59 -2.53
N PRO A 240 18.85 -8.50 -3.23
CA PRO A 240 18.06 -7.29 -3.47
C PRO A 240 16.87 -7.57 -4.40
N GLY A 241 15.75 -6.90 -4.14
CA GLY A 241 14.56 -6.99 -5.00
C GLY A 241 14.82 -6.36 -6.37
N THR A 242 14.42 -7.05 -7.44
CA THR A 242 14.67 -6.61 -8.82
C THR A 242 13.42 -6.72 -9.69
N GLU A 243 13.32 -5.87 -10.71
CA GLU A 243 12.26 -5.98 -11.73
C GLU A 243 12.26 -7.34 -12.44
N GLU A 244 13.42 -7.99 -12.59
CA GLU A 244 13.52 -9.34 -13.16
C GLU A 244 12.81 -10.38 -12.26
N ASN A 245 13.08 -10.35 -10.95
CA ASN A 245 12.42 -11.25 -10.02
C ASN A 245 10.91 -10.95 -9.96
N LEU A 246 10.52 -9.67 -9.99
CA LEU A 246 9.11 -9.30 -10.05
C LEU A 246 8.45 -9.80 -11.35
N LEU A 247 9.12 -9.72 -12.51
CA LEU A 247 8.59 -10.28 -13.76
C LEU A 247 8.30 -11.77 -13.63
N LYS A 248 9.21 -12.55 -13.01
CA LYS A 248 9.04 -13.98 -12.78
C LYS A 248 7.82 -14.27 -11.89
N ILE A 249 7.63 -13.48 -10.83
CA ILE A 249 6.47 -13.60 -9.93
C ILE A 249 5.17 -13.29 -10.68
N ILE A 250 5.09 -12.10 -11.30
CA ILE A 250 3.87 -11.63 -11.98
C ILE A 250 3.53 -12.49 -13.20
N SER A 251 4.52 -13.20 -13.77
CA SER A 251 4.30 -14.21 -14.79
C SER A 251 3.44 -15.39 -14.34
N ASN A 252 3.41 -15.65 -13.03
CA ASN A 252 2.76 -16.82 -12.46
C ASN A 252 1.57 -16.46 -11.57
N GLN A 253 1.59 -15.31 -10.89
CA GLN A 253 0.50 -14.85 -10.03
C GLN A 253 0.61 -13.36 -9.66
N PRO A 254 -0.49 -12.70 -9.24
CA PRO A 254 -0.41 -11.39 -8.58
C PRO A 254 0.43 -11.42 -7.29
N ALA A 255 1.04 -10.28 -6.95
CA ALA A 255 1.84 -10.12 -5.73
C ALA A 255 1.54 -8.80 -5.01
N SER A 256 1.68 -8.81 -3.69
CA SER A 256 1.63 -7.60 -2.86
C SER A 256 3.01 -6.94 -2.90
N CYS A 257 3.06 -5.66 -3.23
CA CYS A 257 4.30 -4.89 -3.32
C CYS A 257 4.18 -3.54 -2.61
N GLY A 258 5.29 -3.07 -2.06
CA GLY A 258 5.42 -1.72 -1.55
C GLY A 258 5.67 -0.72 -2.67
N MET A 259 5.05 0.44 -2.58
CA MET A 259 5.25 1.56 -3.49
C MET A 259 5.43 2.86 -2.70
N TYR A 260 6.33 3.72 -3.18
CA TYR A 260 6.41 5.11 -2.70
C TYR A 260 5.10 5.86 -3.01
N TRP A 261 4.82 6.88 -2.20
CA TRP A 261 3.65 7.74 -2.39
C TRP A 261 4.04 9.23 -2.36
N ASN A 262 3.39 10.02 -3.21
CA ASN A 262 3.36 11.47 -3.18
C ASN A 262 2.00 12.02 -3.66
N GLU A 263 1.88 13.33 -3.67
CA GLU A 263 0.71 14.11 -4.06
C GLU A 263 0.33 13.92 -5.55
N GLU A 264 1.30 13.72 -6.44
CA GLU A 264 1.03 13.40 -7.85
C GLU A 264 0.37 12.02 -7.98
N ILE A 265 0.84 11.01 -7.24
CA ILE A 265 0.20 9.68 -7.19
C ILE A 265 -1.20 9.78 -6.59
N ALA A 266 -1.41 10.57 -5.53
CA ALA A 266 -2.75 10.81 -4.99
C ALA A 266 -3.70 11.40 -6.06
N SER A 267 -3.18 12.22 -6.98
CA SER A 267 -3.92 12.86 -8.06
C SER A 267 -3.86 12.11 -9.41
N TYR A 268 -3.23 10.93 -9.46
CA TYR A 268 -3.07 10.17 -10.69
C TYR A 268 -4.45 9.85 -11.31
N LYS A 269 -4.56 10.08 -12.63
CA LYS A 269 -5.78 9.81 -13.40
C LYS A 269 -5.56 8.72 -14.45
N GLU A 270 -4.54 8.84 -15.29
CA GLU A 270 -4.30 7.91 -16.40
C GLU A 270 -2.89 8.06 -16.99
N GLY A 271 -2.53 7.14 -17.89
CA GLY A 271 -1.22 7.08 -18.56
C GLY A 271 -0.14 6.37 -17.74
N VAL A 272 1.09 6.30 -18.25
CA VAL A 272 2.18 5.62 -17.53
C VAL A 272 2.87 6.62 -16.62
N TYR A 273 2.73 6.44 -15.31
CA TYR A 273 3.37 7.31 -14.32
C TYR A 273 4.87 7.07 -14.29
N GLU A 274 5.62 8.15 -14.51
CA GLU A 274 7.08 8.22 -14.43
C GLU A 274 7.58 9.45 -13.64
N GLY A 275 6.69 10.02 -12.82
CA GLY A 275 6.99 11.19 -11.99
C GLY A 275 8.00 10.89 -10.88
N SER A 276 8.48 11.93 -10.19
CA SER A 276 9.46 11.78 -9.12
C SER A 276 8.95 10.86 -8.00
N CYS A 277 9.85 10.01 -7.49
CA CYS A 277 9.57 9.13 -6.37
C CYS A 277 10.72 9.19 -5.36
N GLY A 278 10.37 9.12 -4.08
CA GLY A 278 11.33 8.98 -2.99
C GLY A 278 11.74 7.53 -2.78
N PRO A 279 12.73 7.28 -1.91
CA PRO A 279 13.35 5.98 -1.75
C PRO A 279 12.54 4.99 -0.89
N ILE A 280 11.53 5.46 -0.15
CA ILE A 280 10.88 4.67 0.91
C ILE A 280 9.42 4.35 0.56
N PRO A 281 9.09 3.09 0.24
CA PRO A 281 7.71 2.64 0.14
C PRO A 281 6.93 2.82 1.44
N ILE A 282 5.75 3.43 1.36
CA ILE A 282 4.84 3.63 2.50
C ILE A 282 3.40 3.19 2.21
N HIS A 283 3.13 2.75 0.98
CA HIS A 283 1.83 2.24 0.56
C HIS A 283 1.99 0.83 -0.02
N ALA A 284 1.06 -0.08 0.29
CA ALA A 284 1.03 -1.40 -0.29
C ALA A 284 -0.01 -1.48 -1.39
N VAL A 285 0.34 -2.12 -2.49
CA VAL A 285 -0.51 -2.31 -3.67
C VAL A 285 -0.38 -3.74 -4.19
N ALA A 286 -1.31 -4.16 -5.04
CA ALA A 286 -1.17 -5.42 -5.77
C ALA A 286 -0.65 -5.14 -7.18
N VAL A 287 0.47 -5.76 -7.55
CA VAL A 287 0.92 -5.82 -8.94
C VAL A 287 0.20 -7.00 -9.59
N VAL A 288 -0.53 -6.72 -10.66
CA VAL A 288 -1.49 -7.66 -11.27
C VAL A 288 -1.24 -7.87 -12.76
N GLY A 289 -0.14 -7.34 -13.28
CA GLY A 289 0.22 -7.51 -14.67
C GLY A 289 1.34 -6.57 -15.10
N PHE A 290 1.70 -6.69 -16.36
CA PHE A 290 2.62 -5.78 -17.04
C PHE A 290 2.34 -5.83 -18.54
N ASP A 291 2.56 -4.71 -19.22
CA ASP A 291 2.46 -4.63 -20.68
C ASP A 291 3.36 -3.47 -21.17
N GLU A 292 3.12 -3.04 -22.39
CA GLU A 292 3.75 -1.93 -23.08
C GLU A 292 2.69 -1.14 -23.86
N THR A 293 2.78 0.19 -23.87
CA THR A 293 1.89 1.03 -24.69
C THR A 293 2.20 0.86 -26.19
N PRO A 294 1.29 1.25 -27.10
CA PRO A 294 1.60 1.26 -28.54
C PRO A 294 2.85 2.07 -28.91
N GLU A 295 3.19 3.08 -28.12
CA GLU A 295 4.37 3.94 -28.28
C GLU A 295 5.65 3.33 -27.68
N GLY A 296 5.58 2.12 -27.11
CA GLY A 296 6.72 1.39 -26.58
C GLY A 296 7.01 1.60 -25.10
N GLN A 297 6.12 2.27 -24.36
CA GLN A 297 6.36 2.55 -22.94
C GLN A 297 5.92 1.37 -22.06
N LYS A 298 6.89 0.69 -21.44
CA LYS A 298 6.66 -0.46 -20.56
C LYS A 298 6.08 -0.02 -19.22
N TYR A 299 5.12 -0.79 -18.71
CA TYR A 299 4.51 -0.52 -17.40
C TYR A 299 4.20 -1.78 -16.60
N TRP A 300 4.14 -1.60 -15.29
CA TRP A 300 3.46 -2.48 -14.33
C TRP A 300 1.99 -2.06 -14.24
N LEU A 301 1.07 -3.03 -14.26
CA LEU A 301 -0.33 -2.80 -13.95
C LEU A 301 -0.57 -3.03 -12.46
N ILE A 302 -0.96 -1.96 -11.77
CA ILE A 302 -1.17 -1.95 -10.33
C ILE A 302 -2.66 -1.83 -10.04
N LYS A 303 -3.18 -2.72 -9.20
CA LYS A 303 -4.52 -2.59 -8.59
C LYS A 303 -4.36 -1.92 -7.22
N ASN A 304 -5.01 -0.77 -7.05
CA ASN A 304 -4.95 0.01 -5.81
C ASN A 304 -6.22 -0.18 -4.97
N SER A 305 -6.16 0.24 -3.71
CA SER A 305 -7.21 0.11 -2.69
C SER A 305 -7.89 1.44 -2.35
N TRP A 306 -7.86 2.42 -3.26
CA TRP A 306 -8.46 3.75 -3.06
C TRP A 306 -9.83 3.91 -3.74
N GLY A 307 -10.43 2.81 -4.18
CA GLY A 307 -11.71 2.79 -4.88
C GLY A 307 -11.62 3.09 -6.38
N PRO A 308 -12.71 2.83 -7.13
CA PRO A 308 -12.73 2.92 -8.59
C PRO A 308 -12.61 4.35 -9.12
N ASP A 309 -12.89 5.37 -8.30
CA ASP A 309 -12.89 6.78 -8.72
C ASP A 309 -11.49 7.41 -8.72
N TRP A 310 -10.47 6.65 -8.31
CA TRP A 310 -9.07 7.04 -8.36
C TRP A 310 -8.36 6.35 -9.52
N GLY A 311 -7.45 7.06 -10.20
CA GLY A 311 -6.70 6.49 -11.32
C GLY A 311 -7.57 6.00 -12.48
N ASP A 312 -7.06 5.03 -13.22
CA ASP A 312 -7.78 4.40 -14.32
C ASP A 312 -8.69 3.31 -13.75
N LYS A 313 -9.85 3.74 -13.24
CA LYS A 313 -10.86 2.87 -12.63
C LYS A 313 -10.31 2.06 -11.45
N GLY A 314 -9.47 2.67 -10.62
CA GLY A 314 -8.79 2.04 -9.47
C GLY A 314 -7.43 1.43 -9.78
N TYR A 315 -6.98 1.52 -11.03
CA TYR A 315 -5.69 0.98 -11.47
C TYR A 315 -4.70 2.09 -11.81
N MET A 316 -3.41 1.73 -11.77
CA MET A 316 -2.31 2.60 -12.14
C MET A 316 -1.36 1.86 -13.08
N LYS A 317 -0.89 2.55 -14.11
CA LYS A 317 0.24 2.09 -14.92
C LYS A 317 1.50 2.77 -14.38
N LEU A 318 2.40 2.00 -13.81
CA LEU A 318 3.67 2.51 -13.27
C LEU A 318 4.80 2.15 -14.22
N ALA A 319 5.69 3.10 -14.54
CA ALA A 319 6.80 2.84 -15.45
C ALA A 319 7.63 1.61 -15.03
N ARG A 320 7.92 0.74 -16.01
CA ARG A 320 8.70 -0.49 -15.87
C ARG A 320 9.96 -0.42 -16.72
N GLY A 321 11.00 -1.16 -16.34
CA GLY A 321 12.27 -1.21 -17.07
C GLY A 321 13.22 -0.08 -16.66
N LYS A 322 13.10 0.39 -15.42
CA LYS A 322 14.05 1.33 -14.80
C LYS A 322 15.23 0.59 -14.14
N GLY A 323 15.15 -0.74 -14.03
CA GLY A 323 16.17 -1.58 -13.40
C GLY A 323 16.12 -1.52 -11.87
N GLY A 324 17.00 -2.31 -11.22
CA GLY A 324 17.11 -2.35 -9.76
C GLY A 324 15.76 -2.54 -9.07
N GLU A 325 15.49 -1.68 -8.09
CA GLU A 325 14.29 -1.66 -7.24
C GLU A 325 12.98 -1.29 -7.98
N GLY A 326 13.07 -0.97 -9.28
CA GLY A 326 11.94 -0.49 -10.08
C GLY A 326 11.53 0.93 -9.72
N HIS A 327 10.70 1.54 -10.58
CA HIS A 327 10.20 2.89 -10.33
C HIS A 327 9.40 2.92 -9.01
N CYS A 328 9.61 3.94 -8.18
CA CYS A 328 8.94 4.10 -6.88
C CYS A 328 9.14 2.91 -5.91
N GLY A 329 10.22 2.15 -6.08
CA GLY A 329 10.58 1.00 -5.23
C GLY A 329 9.68 -0.22 -5.41
N ILE A 330 8.89 -0.28 -6.50
CA ILE A 330 7.84 -1.30 -6.69
C ILE A 330 8.35 -2.74 -6.68
N ALA A 331 9.60 -2.97 -7.08
CA ALA A 331 10.24 -4.28 -7.08
C ALA A 331 11.17 -4.49 -5.88
N HIS A 332 11.24 -3.53 -4.95
CA HIS A 332 12.12 -3.63 -3.80
C HIS A 332 11.53 -4.56 -2.73
N TRP A 333 10.27 -4.35 -2.35
CA TRP A 333 9.56 -5.14 -1.33
C TRP A 333 8.29 -5.74 -1.90
N CYS A 334 8.31 -7.04 -2.18
CA CYS A 334 7.13 -7.78 -2.59
C CYS A 334 7.08 -9.14 -1.90
N ALA A 335 5.87 -9.66 -1.72
CA ALA A 335 5.64 -11.04 -1.35
C ALA A 335 4.38 -11.58 -2.01
N TYR A 336 4.28 -12.89 -2.06
CA TYR A 336 3.14 -13.58 -2.66
C TYR A 336 2.83 -14.85 -1.87
N PRO A 337 1.54 -15.21 -1.74
CA PRO A 337 1.14 -16.43 -1.05
C PRO A 337 1.52 -17.68 -1.86
N THR A 338 1.61 -18.83 -1.19
CA THR A 338 1.93 -20.13 -1.81
C THR A 338 0.97 -21.23 -1.35
N PHE A 339 0.76 -22.22 -2.21
CA PHE A 339 -0.15 -23.37 -1.97
C PHE A 339 0.57 -24.69 -1.66
N ASP A 340 1.88 -24.81 -1.93
CA ASP A 340 2.59 -26.08 -1.91
C ASP A 340 3.76 -26.09 -0.92
N ASP A 341 3.83 -27.16 -0.10
CA ASP A 341 4.99 -27.57 0.69
C ASP A 341 6.07 -28.15 -0.25
N THR A 342 6.77 -27.33 -1.03
CA THR A 342 7.95 -27.85 -1.75
C THR A 342 9.09 -28.09 -0.76
N GLY A 343 9.02 -29.18 0.01
CA GLY A 343 10.12 -30.03 0.47
C GLY A 343 11.32 -29.40 1.19
N GLY A 344 11.36 -28.10 1.42
CA GLY A 344 12.20 -27.45 2.40
C GLY A 344 11.46 -27.57 3.70
N SER A 345 11.91 -28.47 4.58
CA SER A 345 11.41 -28.56 5.93
C SER A 345 11.30 -27.15 6.51
N HIS A 346 10.09 -26.62 6.69
CA HIS A 346 9.81 -25.77 7.83
C HIS A 346 9.96 -26.67 9.06
N LYS A 347 11.22 -27.02 9.38
CA LYS A 347 11.56 -27.33 10.75
C LYS A 347 11.07 -26.14 11.52
N GLU A 348 10.16 -26.39 12.45
CA GLU A 348 9.94 -25.55 13.59
C GLU A 348 11.27 -24.91 14.00
N LYS A 349 11.41 -23.64 13.64
CA LYS A 349 12.34 -22.73 14.27
C LYS A 349 11.52 -21.50 14.59
N GLY A 350 10.78 -21.59 15.71
CA GLY A 350 10.69 -20.41 16.57
C GLY A 350 12.11 -19.97 16.98
N PRO A 351 12.35 -18.69 17.33
CA PRO A 351 11.38 -17.67 17.73
C PRO A 351 11.66 -16.30 17.07
N MET A 352 10.86 -15.89 16.09
CA MET A 352 10.66 -14.45 15.83
C MET A 352 9.26 -14.00 16.28
N ASN A 353 8.30 -14.93 16.25
CA ASN A 353 6.95 -14.72 16.79
C ASN A 353 6.93 -14.78 18.33
N VAL A 354 7.70 -15.66 18.98
CA VAL A 354 7.86 -15.61 20.46
C VAL A 354 8.60 -14.33 20.88
N VAL A 355 9.49 -13.80 20.04
CA VAL A 355 10.17 -12.53 20.33
C VAL A 355 9.22 -11.35 20.14
N LEU A 356 8.39 -11.31 19.09
CA LEU A 356 7.39 -10.24 18.91
C LEU A 356 6.24 -10.31 19.93
N GLU A 357 5.85 -11.51 20.35
CA GLU A 357 4.81 -11.73 21.36
C GLU A 357 5.34 -11.48 22.78
N GLU A 358 6.60 -11.86 23.09
CA GLU A 358 7.31 -11.40 24.30
C GLU A 358 7.60 -9.90 24.26
N ILE A 359 7.88 -9.29 23.10
CA ILE A 359 8.09 -7.84 22.98
C ILE A 359 6.78 -7.12 23.24
N ASN A 360 5.67 -7.49 22.61
CA ASN A 360 4.37 -6.84 22.84
C ASN A 360 3.86 -7.05 24.28
N GLN A 361 4.05 -8.23 24.86
CA GLN A 361 3.71 -8.49 26.27
C GLN A 361 4.63 -7.74 27.23
N ARG A 362 5.93 -7.58 26.91
CA ARG A 362 6.87 -6.78 27.72
C ARG A 362 6.63 -5.28 27.55
N THR A 363 6.19 -4.79 26.39
CA THR A 363 5.83 -3.38 26.16
C THR A 363 4.57 -2.99 26.94
N GLN A 364 3.58 -3.89 27.06
CA GLN A 364 2.44 -3.68 27.96
C GLN A 364 2.81 -3.81 29.46
N ALA A 365 3.72 -4.73 29.82
CA ALA A 365 4.18 -4.86 31.20
C ALA A 365 5.13 -3.74 31.66
N THR A 366 5.87 -3.09 30.75
CA THR A 366 6.77 -1.96 31.08
C THR A 366 6.08 -0.60 31.10
N SER A 367 4.86 -0.46 30.58
CA SER A 367 4.06 0.75 30.84
C SER A 367 3.56 0.83 32.30
N GLU A 368 3.61 -0.28 33.04
CA GLU A 368 3.17 -0.35 34.44
C GLU A 368 4.32 -0.52 35.45
N ALA A 369 5.57 -0.67 35.00
CA ALA A 369 6.72 -0.88 35.88
C ALA A 369 7.90 0.06 35.55
N ASN A 370 8.17 0.95 36.51
CA ASN A 370 9.42 1.68 36.77
C ASN A 370 9.63 3.01 36.01
N GLY A 371 9.39 4.11 36.74
CA GLY A 371 9.70 5.48 36.35
C GLY A 371 11.18 5.82 36.46
N LEU A 372 11.99 5.41 35.48
CA LEU A 372 13.27 6.04 35.19
C LEU A 372 13.36 6.36 33.69
N ALA A 373 13.63 7.62 33.37
CA ALA A 373 13.83 8.07 31.99
C ALA A 373 15.13 7.48 31.41
N PRO A 374 15.14 7.03 30.15
CA PRO A 374 16.37 6.55 29.49
C PRO A 374 17.40 7.68 29.36
N THR A 375 18.67 7.39 29.63
CA THR A 375 19.78 8.35 29.52
C THR A 375 20.71 8.09 28.32
N ASP A 376 20.51 7.00 27.56
CA ASP A 376 21.28 6.67 26.34
C ASP A 376 20.34 6.33 25.19
N ILE A 377 20.62 6.89 24.00
CA ILE A 377 19.92 6.59 22.75
C ILE A 377 19.90 5.07 22.44
N LYS A 378 20.92 4.32 22.84
CA LYS A 378 20.99 2.87 22.63
C LYS A 378 19.92 2.13 23.41
N ASP A 379 19.59 2.61 24.60
CA ASP A 379 18.50 2.06 25.41
C ASP A 379 17.16 2.38 24.75
N CYS A 380 17.05 3.51 24.04
CA CYS A 380 15.88 3.82 23.22
C CYS A 380 15.75 2.94 21.97
N PHE A 381 16.85 2.59 21.29
CA PHE A 381 16.84 1.60 20.21
C PHE A 381 16.43 0.21 20.72
N GLU A 382 16.93 -0.22 21.87
CA GLU A 382 16.54 -1.49 22.48
C GLU A 382 15.09 -1.48 22.97
N ARG A 383 14.66 -0.38 23.61
CA ARG A 383 13.32 -0.22 24.18
C ARG A 383 12.22 -0.06 23.13
N ILE A 384 12.45 0.76 22.11
CA ILE A 384 11.43 1.11 21.10
C ILE A 384 11.46 0.13 19.94
N LEU A 385 12.64 -0.35 19.55
CA LEU A 385 12.84 -1.13 18.33
C LEU A 385 13.32 -2.57 18.60
N GLY A 386 13.63 -2.94 19.85
CA GLY A 386 14.08 -4.29 20.21
C GLY A 386 15.49 -4.63 19.67
N VAL A 387 16.27 -3.64 19.23
CA VAL A 387 17.55 -3.86 18.54
C VAL A 387 18.72 -3.83 19.52
N ARG A 388 19.35 -4.98 19.77
CA ARG A 388 20.51 -5.08 20.67
C ARG A 388 21.69 -4.20 20.24
N ARG A 389 22.38 -3.61 21.21
CA ARG A 389 23.55 -2.70 21.10
C ARG A 389 24.63 -3.12 20.08
N GLY A 390 24.83 -4.41 19.86
CA GLY A 390 25.80 -4.95 18.90
C GLY A 390 25.40 -4.81 17.43
N HIS A 391 24.09 -4.78 17.12
CA HIS A 391 23.57 -4.73 15.75
C HIS A 391 23.46 -3.31 15.19
N ILE A 392 23.51 -2.29 16.05
CA ILE A 392 23.43 -0.87 15.66
C ILE A 392 24.74 -0.41 14.99
N ARG A 393 25.87 -1.02 15.34
CA ARG A 393 27.19 -0.69 14.76
C ARG A 393 27.23 -1.08 13.28
N GLY A 394 27.10 -0.09 12.41
CA GLY A 394 27.29 -0.23 10.96
C GLY A 394 26.02 -0.12 10.10
N ILE A 395 24.83 0.06 10.69
CA ILE A 395 23.58 0.22 9.94
C ILE A 395 23.57 1.53 9.11
N GLY A 396 24.16 2.61 9.62
CA GLY A 396 24.26 3.89 8.89
C GLY A 396 25.37 3.93 7.82
N ARG A 397 26.33 2.99 7.84
CA ARG A 397 27.57 3.04 7.04
C ARG A 397 27.46 2.42 5.65
N LYS A 398 26.30 1.91 5.27
CA LYS A 398 26.08 1.26 3.98
C LYS A 398 24.88 1.91 3.27
N PRO A 399 25.01 2.32 1.99
CA PRO A 399 23.98 3.06 1.26
C PRO A 399 22.55 2.50 1.30
N PRO A 400 22.30 1.17 1.27
CA PRO A 400 20.92 0.66 1.33
C PRO A 400 20.29 0.73 2.74
N TYR A 401 21.07 0.99 3.80
CA TYR A 401 20.62 0.92 5.19
C TYR A 401 20.56 2.29 5.89
N ARG A 402 21.10 3.35 5.27
CA ARG A 402 21.04 4.73 5.80
C ARG A 402 19.59 5.23 5.93
N CYS A 403 18.72 4.89 4.98
CA CYS A 403 17.29 5.22 5.04
C CYS A 403 16.56 4.47 6.17
N VAL A 404 16.90 3.20 6.37
CA VAL A 404 16.35 2.39 7.48
C VAL A 404 16.77 2.98 8.81
N TYR A 405 18.04 3.36 8.94
CA TYR A 405 18.56 4.01 10.14
C TYR A 405 17.84 5.34 10.45
N LEU A 406 17.57 6.16 9.44
CA LEU A 406 16.81 7.41 9.61
C LEU A 406 15.36 7.17 10.03
N GLN A 407 14.70 6.12 9.53
CA GLN A 407 13.37 5.73 9.99
C GLN A 407 13.38 5.28 11.45
N MET A 408 14.40 4.51 11.86
CA MET A 408 14.56 4.09 13.24
C MET A 408 14.68 5.30 14.18
N LEU A 409 15.48 6.30 13.79
CA LEU A 409 15.60 7.57 14.52
C LEU A 409 14.27 8.35 14.54
N GLN A 410 13.53 8.37 13.44
CA GLN A 410 12.23 9.03 13.36
C GLN A 410 11.15 8.35 14.23
N THR A 411 11.18 7.01 14.34
CA THR A 411 10.31 6.27 15.26
C THR A 411 10.70 6.55 16.72
N ILE A 412 11.99 6.62 17.02
CA ILE A 412 12.50 6.99 18.37
C ILE A 412 12.10 8.42 18.75
N LEU A 413 12.10 9.36 17.78
CA LEU A 413 11.66 10.75 17.96
C LEU A 413 10.19 10.88 18.39
N GLN A 414 9.34 9.91 18.06
CA GLN A 414 7.92 9.98 18.39
C GLN A 414 7.62 9.58 19.83
N ASP A 415 8.59 9.02 20.57
CA ASP A 415 8.46 8.66 21.98
C ASP A 415 8.98 9.81 22.88
N PRO A 416 8.11 10.43 23.70
CA PRO A 416 8.50 11.55 24.56
C PRO A 416 9.60 11.23 25.58
N ALA A 417 9.73 9.97 26.02
CA ALA A 417 10.76 9.55 26.96
C ALA A 417 12.13 9.38 26.28
N CYS A 418 12.16 9.19 24.97
CA CYS A 418 13.38 8.96 24.19
C CYS A 418 13.81 10.15 23.32
N SER A 419 12.91 11.11 23.08
CA SER A 419 13.22 12.35 22.34
C SER A 419 14.37 13.13 22.98
N ALA A 420 14.43 13.22 24.31
CA ALA A 420 15.49 13.94 25.02
C ALA A 420 16.88 13.27 24.86
N ALA A 421 16.94 11.94 24.99
CA ALA A 421 18.18 11.18 24.82
C ALA A 421 18.69 11.23 23.36
N LEU A 422 17.78 11.29 22.40
CA LEU A 422 18.11 11.47 20.99
C LEU A 422 18.68 12.86 20.70
N GLU A 423 18.05 13.92 21.23
CA GLU A 423 18.57 15.29 21.10
C GLU A 423 19.95 15.45 21.72
N GLU A 424 20.18 14.85 22.89
CA GLU A 424 21.48 14.86 23.55
C GLU A 424 22.55 14.10 22.75
N TRP A 425 22.17 12.96 22.16
CA TRP A 425 23.05 12.24 21.24
C TRP A 425 23.40 13.06 19.99
N PHE A 426 22.43 13.71 19.35
CA PHE A 426 22.70 14.61 18.20
C PHE A 426 23.64 15.76 18.57
N ARG A 427 23.50 16.35 19.76
CA ARG A 427 24.41 17.39 20.26
C ARG A 427 25.82 16.87 20.57
N SER A 428 25.96 15.56 20.82
CA SER A 428 27.25 14.90 21.07
C SER A 428 28.01 14.54 19.79
N LEU A 429 27.37 14.61 18.62
CA LEU A 429 28.02 14.36 17.34
C LEU A 429 28.99 15.51 17.03
N PRO A 430 30.18 15.20 16.45
CA PRO A 430 31.11 16.23 16.03
C PRO A 430 30.47 17.15 14.98
N PRO A 431 30.79 18.46 14.96
CA PRO A 431 30.33 19.34 13.90
C PRO A 431 30.89 18.89 12.54
N PRO A 432 30.17 19.12 11.43
CA PRO A 432 30.65 18.74 10.11
C PRO A 432 31.98 19.46 9.81
N ASN A 433 33.02 18.68 9.50
CA ASN A 433 34.33 19.21 9.13
C ASN A 433 34.24 19.83 7.72
N ASN A 434 34.49 21.14 7.60
CA ASN A 434 34.54 21.87 6.33
C ASN A 434 35.91 21.79 5.63
N GLU A 435 36.70 20.74 5.88
CA GLU A 435 38.01 20.55 5.24
C GLU A 435 38.04 19.24 4.46
N GLY A 436 37.63 19.32 3.19
CA GLY A 436 38.40 18.82 2.04
C GLY A 436 38.97 17.40 2.01
N ASP A 437 38.37 16.42 2.69
CA ASP A 437 38.64 14.99 2.46
C ASP A 437 37.31 14.25 2.22
N ASP A 438 37.32 13.35 1.22
CA ASP A 438 36.20 12.61 0.63
C ASP A 438 35.54 11.57 1.58
N ASP A 439 35.13 11.98 2.77
CA ASP A 439 34.31 11.17 3.70
C ASP A 439 33.13 12.02 4.22
N GLU A 440 32.17 12.34 3.35
CA GLU A 440 30.85 12.95 3.68
C GLU A 440 29.89 11.94 4.37
N ASP A 441 30.36 11.15 5.35
CA ASP A 441 29.63 9.96 5.84
C ASP A 441 29.56 9.78 7.37
N GLU A 442 29.43 10.88 8.13
CA GLU A 442 28.75 10.88 9.45
C GLU A 442 27.54 11.82 9.43
#